data_AF-A0AAJ6ZAW7-F1
#
_entry.id   AF-A0AAJ6ZAW7-F1
#
_cell.length_a   1.000
_cell.length_b   1.000
_cell.length_c   1.000
_cell.angle_alpha   90.00
_cell.angle_beta   90.00
_cell.angle_gamma   90.00
#
_symmetry.space_group_name_H-M   'P 1'
#
loop_
_entity.id
_entity.type
_entity.pdbx_description
1 polymer ?
#
loop_
_entity_poly.entity_id
_entity_poly.type
_entity_poly.pdbx_seq_one_letter_code
_entity_poly.pdbx_strand_id
1 'polypeptide(L)'
;MKPCCVLFLHVFLAINIHITSQCPYSNQDAKAAYKSGEIHDQSPPITLATIKRKLKETMIFDYEDPTLNDREKKELSKLFDAVEIMTTSRARQPFNVQNMFSSLRLVERAVKKQLKEGQISESLASKFKWDKLLYKSSEERQANVLSGQTDEHENL
;
A
#
# COMPACT_ATOMS: atom_id res chain seq x y z
N MET A 1 49.02 25.53 -31.51
CA MET A 1 48.26 25.88 -30.28
C MET A 1 46.96 26.54 -30.70
N LYS A 2 45.82 25.87 -30.50
CA LYS A 2 44.49 26.33 -30.97
C LYS A 2 43.63 26.71 -29.76
N PRO A 3 43.46 28.01 -29.46
CA PRO A 3 42.65 28.48 -28.33
C PRO A 3 41.14 28.51 -28.62
N CYS A 4 40.67 27.86 -29.69
CA CYS A 4 39.24 27.89 -30.05
C CYS A 4 38.37 26.94 -29.22
N CYS A 5 38.90 25.79 -28.76
CA CYS A 5 38.05 24.77 -28.11
C CYS A 5 37.60 25.14 -26.68
N VAL A 6 38.37 25.98 -25.98
CA VAL A 6 38.09 26.32 -24.58
C VAL A 6 36.93 27.32 -24.48
N LEU A 7 36.80 28.23 -25.46
CA LEU A 7 35.72 29.23 -25.48
C LEU A 7 34.33 28.58 -25.65
N PHE A 8 34.22 27.54 -26.48
CA PHE A 8 32.95 26.84 -26.67
C PHE A 8 32.46 26.17 -25.38
N LEU A 9 33.34 25.55 -24.60
CA LEU A 9 32.98 24.92 -23.33
C LEU A 9 32.44 25.92 -22.30
N HIS A 10 33.04 27.11 -22.20
CA HIS A 10 32.54 28.17 -21.31
C HIS A 10 31.17 28.70 -21.73
N VAL A 11 30.91 28.82 -23.04
CA VAL A 11 29.60 29.25 -23.56
C VAL A 11 28.53 28.20 -23.26
N PHE A 12 28.80 26.91 -23.46
CA PHE A 12 27.84 25.85 -23.11
C PHE A 12 27.57 25.76 -21.61
N LEU A 13 28.58 25.96 -20.77
CA LEU A 13 28.39 25.98 -19.32
C LEU A 13 27.53 27.17 -18.89
N ALA A 14 27.79 28.37 -19.44
CA ALA A 14 27.02 29.57 -19.13
C ALA A 14 25.54 29.46 -19.57
N ILE A 15 25.27 28.86 -20.74
CA ILE A 15 23.90 28.63 -21.22
C ILE A 15 23.18 27.63 -20.32
N ASN A 16 23.82 26.53 -19.91
CA ASN A 16 23.20 25.57 -19.01
C ASN A 16 22.87 26.20 -17.64
N ILE A 17 23.77 27.01 -17.09
CA ILE A 17 23.53 27.73 -15.82
C ILE A 17 22.35 28.72 -15.98
N HIS A 18 22.28 29.45 -17.09
CA HIS A 18 21.19 30.39 -17.36
C HIS A 18 19.83 29.69 -17.54
N ILE A 19 19.79 28.52 -18.19
CA ILE A 19 18.58 27.70 -18.31
C ILE A 19 18.14 27.20 -16.93
N THR A 20 19.07 26.77 -16.07
CA THR A 20 18.73 26.33 -14.70
C THR A 20 18.29 27.46 -13.77
N SER A 21 18.72 28.71 -14.01
CA SER A 21 18.34 29.87 -13.19
C SER A 21 17.03 30.54 -13.64
N GLN A 22 16.48 30.16 -14.79
CA GLN A 22 15.14 30.56 -15.25
C GLN A 22 14.02 29.60 -14.81
N CYS A 23 14.26 28.74 -13.82
CA CYS A 23 13.14 28.08 -13.13
C CYS A 23 12.38 29.15 -12.32
N PRO A 24 11.12 29.46 -12.64
CA PRO A 24 10.34 30.37 -11.83
C PRO A 24 10.16 29.74 -10.45
N TYR A 25 10.78 30.35 -9.44
CA TYR A 25 10.53 30.07 -8.04
C TYR A 25 9.13 30.59 -7.70
N SER A 26 8.11 29.84 -8.10
CA SER A 26 6.72 30.09 -7.73
C SER A 26 6.05 28.75 -7.48
N ASN A 27 6.06 28.35 -6.22
CA ASN A 27 5.06 27.46 -5.62
C ASN A 27 5.20 27.46 -4.08
N GLN A 28 5.32 28.65 -3.49
CA GLN A 28 5.17 28.80 -2.03
C GLN A 28 3.70 28.87 -1.59
N ASP A 29 2.74 28.93 -2.53
CA ASP A 29 1.30 29.05 -2.23
C ASP A 29 0.42 27.84 -2.63
N ALA A 30 0.99 26.75 -3.15
CA ALA A 30 0.22 25.51 -3.36
C ALA A 30 -0.02 24.72 -2.06
N LYS A 31 0.54 25.16 -0.92
CA LYS A 31 0.43 24.44 0.37
C LYS A 31 -0.81 24.83 1.19
N ALA A 32 -1.58 25.83 0.77
CA ALA A 32 -2.69 26.37 1.57
C ALA A 32 -4.11 26.10 1.03
N ALA A 33 -4.27 25.39 -0.10
CA ALA A 33 -5.57 25.24 -0.77
C ALA A 33 -6.27 23.87 -0.60
N TYR A 34 -5.69 22.87 0.05
CA TYR A 34 -6.45 21.68 0.49
C TYR A 34 -7.02 21.92 1.90
N LYS A 35 -7.88 22.94 1.96
CA LYS A 35 -8.79 23.24 3.06
C LYS A 35 -10.02 22.33 2.90
N SER A 36 -10.46 21.76 4.02
CA SER A 36 -11.84 21.30 4.24
C SER A 36 -12.43 20.29 3.23
N GLY A 37 -11.98 19.06 3.32
CA GLY A 37 -12.91 17.94 3.39
C GLY A 37 -12.69 17.29 4.75
N GLU A 38 -13.52 17.61 5.75
CA GLU A 38 -13.64 16.74 6.91
C GLU A 38 -14.23 15.43 6.38
N ILE A 39 -13.36 14.51 5.96
CA ILE A 39 -13.77 13.13 5.72
C ILE A 39 -13.90 12.54 7.12
N HIS A 40 -15.05 12.82 7.73
CA HIS A 40 -15.51 12.16 8.92
C HIS A 40 -15.90 10.73 8.53
N ASP A 41 -14.89 9.92 8.21
CA ASP A 41 -15.07 8.49 8.01
C ASP A 41 -14.14 7.80 8.99
N GLN A 42 -14.44 8.01 10.28
CA GLN A 42 -13.75 7.43 11.43
C GLN A 42 -14.08 5.94 11.56
N SER A 43 -13.90 5.16 10.50
CA SER A 43 -13.72 3.73 10.71
C SER A 43 -12.37 3.55 11.41
N PRO A 44 -12.29 2.71 12.45
CA PRO A 44 -11.06 2.51 13.19
C PRO A 44 -9.96 1.99 12.25
N PRO A 45 -8.69 2.42 12.43
CA PRO A 45 -7.58 2.00 11.58
C PRO A 45 -7.47 0.47 11.57
N ILE A 46 -7.17 -0.11 10.42
CA ILE A 46 -7.00 -1.57 10.31
C ILE A 46 -5.81 -1.98 11.18
N THR A 47 -6.08 -2.76 12.22
CA THR A 47 -5.06 -3.31 13.12
C THR A 47 -4.60 -4.70 12.68
N LEU A 48 -3.43 -5.14 13.14
CA LEU A 48 -2.95 -6.50 12.95
C LEU A 48 -3.98 -7.54 13.43
N ALA A 49 -4.64 -7.29 14.57
CA ALA A 49 -5.67 -8.18 15.11
C ALA A 49 -6.84 -8.36 14.13
N THR A 50 -7.25 -7.27 13.47
CA THR A 50 -8.31 -7.29 12.45
C THR A 50 -7.87 -8.08 11.21
N ILE A 51 -6.62 -7.93 10.79
CA ILE A 51 -6.03 -8.69 9.69
C ILE A 51 -5.97 -10.19 10.02
N LYS A 52 -5.48 -10.57 11.20
CA LYS A 52 -5.43 -11.97 11.67
C LYS A 52 -6.81 -12.60 11.68
N ARG A 53 -7.79 -11.91 12.26
CA ARG A 53 -9.19 -12.33 12.26
C ARG A 53 -9.70 -12.52 10.83
N LYS A 54 -9.43 -11.58 9.93
CA LYS A 54 -9.87 -11.65 8.53
C LYS A 54 -9.20 -12.79 7.75
N LEU A 55 -7.92 -13.08 7.98
CA LEU A 55 -7.23 -14.24 7.38
C LEU A 55 -7.91 -15.56 7.77
N LYS A 56 -8.33 -15.68 9.03
CA LYS A 56 -9.06 -16.84 9.54
C LYS A 56 -10.48 -16.92 8.97
N GLU A 57 -11.25 -15.83 9.03
CA GLU A 57 -12.62 -15.75 8.49
C GLU A 57 -12.68 -16.05 6.98
N THR A 58 -11.66 -15.63 6.24
CA THR A 58 -11.57 -15.86 4.79
C THR A 58 -10.98 -17.22 4.43
N MET A 59 -10.63 -18.04 5.43
CA MET A 59 -10.00 -19.35 5.23
C MET A 59 -8.69 -19.27 4.43
N ILE A 60 -8.05 -18.10 4.41
CA ILE A 60 -6.74 -17.90 3.77
C ILE A 60 -5.67 -18.54 4.64
N PHE A 61 -5.72 -18.31 5.95
CA PHE A 61 -4.75 -18.83 6.90
C PHE A 61 -5.32 -18.81 8.32
N ASP A 62 -5.16 -19.91 9.06
CA ASP A 62 -5.47 -19.98 10.48
C ASP A 62 -4.17 -19.86 11.30
N TYR A 63 -4.04 -18.78 12.06
CA TYR A 63 -2.85 -18.52 12.88
C TYR A 63 -2.85 -19.32 14.19
N GLU A 64 -3.95 -20.00 14.53
CA GLU A 64 -4.10 -20.87 15.70
C GLU A 64 -4.08 -22.36 15.30
N ASP A 65 -3.73 -22.67 14.06
CA ASP A 65 -3.70 -24.03 13.54
C ASP A 65 -2.79 -24.93 14.40
N PRO A 66 -3.33 -26.00 15.02
CA PRO A 66 -2.54 -26.90 15.86
C PRO A 66 -1.48 -27.68 15.08
N THR A 67 -1.57 -27.72 13.75
CA THR A 67 -0.58 -28.37 12.88
C THR A 67 0.68 -27.52 12.64
N LEU A 68 0.74 -26.29 13.18
CA LEU A 68 1.94 -25.46 13.13
C LEU A 68 2.99 -25.98 14.12
N ASN A 69 4.18 -26.29 13.62
CA ASN A 69 5.30 -26.67 14.45
C ASN A 69 5.93 -25.44 15.15
N ASP A 70 6.79 -25.65 16.15
CA ASP A 70 7.37 -24.56 16.93
C ASP A 70 8.27 -23.61 16.11
N ARG A 71 8.89 -24.13 15.04
CA ARG A 71 9.68 -23.32 14.12
C ARG A 71 8.77 -22.40 13.30
N GLU A 72 7.70 -22.95 12.74
CA GLU A 72 6.69 -22.23 11.96
C GLU A 72 6.00 -21.17 12.81
N LYS A 73 5.71 -21.45 14.09
CA LYS A 73 5.18 -20.45 15.04
C LYS A 73 6.13 -19.27 15.24
N LYS A 74 7.44 -19.53 15.35
CA LYS A 74 8.46 -18.47 15.48
C LYS A 74 8.59 -17.65 14.20
N GLU A 75 8.61 -18.31 13.04
CA GLU A 75 8.63 -17.65 11.73
C GLU A 75 7.37 -16.78 11.53
N LEU A 76 6.21 -17.32 11.89
CA LEU A 76 4.92 -16.62 11.84
C LEU A 76 4.87 -15.40 12.77
N SER A 77 5.43 -15.50 13.98
CA SER A 77 5.53 -14.37 14.90
C SER A 77 6.31 -13.22 14.26
N LYS A 78 7.50 -13.50 13.71
CA LYS A 78 8.33 -12.49 13.04
C LYS A 78 7.66 -11.89 11.80
N LEU A 79 6.96 -12.71 11.03
CA LEU A 79 6.17 -12.25 9.89
C LEU A 79 5.10 -11.24 10.36
N PHE A 80 4.38 -11.56 11.43
CA PHE A 80 3.34 -10.68 11.94
C PHE A 80 3.88 -9.41 12.59
N ASP A 81 5.05 -9.45 13.23
CA ASP A 81 5.73 -8.25 13.72
C ASP A 81 6.07 -7.30 12.55
N ALA A 82 6.57 -7.84 11.44
CA ALA A 82 6.84 -7.07 10.24
C ALA A 82 5.54 -6.49 9.63
N VAL A 83 4.48 -7.29 9.55
CA VAL A 83 3.16 -6.83 9.08
C VAL A 83 2.59 -5.75 9.98
N GLU A 84 2.81 -5.80 11.30
CA GLU A 84 2.37 -4.77 12.24
C GLU A 84 3.06 -3.43 11.98
N ILE A 85 4.38 -3.43 11.77
CA ILE A 85 5.13 -2.23 11.40
C ILE A 85 4.62 -1.64 10.08
N MET A 86 4.37 -2.49 9.08
CA MET A 86 3.84 -2.04 7.79
C MET A 86 2.41 -1.48 7.93
N THR A 87 1.59 -2.08 8.80
CA THR A 87 0.21 -1.68 9.05
C THR A 87 0.13 -0.37 9.83
N THR A 88 0.98 -0.19 10.85
CA THR A 88 1.08 1.06 11.62
C THR A 88 1.58 2.23 10.77
N SER A 89 2.53 1.98 9.86
CA SER A 89 2.93 2.97 8.85
C SER A 89 1.76 3.37 7.95
N ARG A 90 0.94 2.39 7.54
CA ARG A 90 -0.24 2.57 6.69
C ARG A 90 -1.41 3.28 7.35
N ALA A 91 -1.55 3.16 8.68
CA ALA A 91 -2.58 3.87 9.44
C ALA A 91 -2.46 5.41 9.34
N ARG A 92 -1.30 5.92 8.91
CA ARG A 92 -1.06 7.35 8.64
C ARG A 92 -1.47 7.80 7.22
N GLN A 93 -1.86 6.86 6.36
CA GLN A 93 -2.28 7.14 4.98
C GLN A 93 -3.78 7.43 4.92
N PRO A 94 -4.28 8.15 3.90
CA PRO A 94 -5.71 8.44 3.77
C PRO A 94 -6.58 7.16 3.67
N PHE A 95 -7.83 7.27 4.11
CA PHE A 95 -8.75 6.15 4.28
C PHE A 95 -9.01 5.35 2.99
N ASN A 96 -9.03 6.01 1.84
CA ASN A 96 -9.15 5.37 0.52
C ASN A 96 -8.07 4.30 0.27
N VAL A 97 -6.92 4.42 0.92
CA VAL A 97 -5.86 3.41 0.87
C VAL A 97 -6.13 2.31 1.89
N GLN A 98 -6.71 2.59 3.06
CA GLN A 98 -6.93 1.67 4.18
C GLN A 98 -8.09 0.65 3.99
N ASN A 99 -8.23 0.05 2.81
CA ASN A 99 -9.15 -1.09 2.61
C ASN A 99 -8.53 -2.41 3.12
N MET A 100 -9.38 -3.28 3.70
CA MET A 100 -9.07 -4.65 4.11
C MET A 100 -8.47 -5.51 2.99
N PHE A 101 -9.01 -5.45 1.76
CA PHE A 101 -8.45 -6.19 0.64
C PHE A 101 -6.98 -5.83 0.39
N SER A 102 -6.68 -4.53 0.45
CA SER A 102 -5.32 -4.02 0.28
C SER A 102 -4.41 -4.42 1.45
N SER A 103 -4.94 -4.52 2.68
CA SER A 103 -4.22 -5.04 3.84
C SER A 103 -3.92 -6.54 3.70
N LEU A 104 -4.85 -7.35 3.19
CA LEU A 104 -4.60 -8.77 2.90
C LEU A 104 -3.56 -8.96 1.79
N ARG A 105 -3.60 -8.12 0.74
CA ARG A 105 -2.55 -8.07 -0.30
C ARG A 105 -1.20 -7.65 0.23
N LEU A 106 -1.15 -6.80 1.26
CA LEU A 106 0.08 -6.44 1.94
C LEU A 106 0.68 -7.66 2.64
N VAL A 107 -0.13 -8.46 3.35
CA VAL A 107 0.33 -9.71 3.97
C VAL A 107 0.84 -10.69 2.91
N GLU A 108 0.12 -10.88 1.81
CA GLU A 108 0.57 -11.74 0.70
C GLU A 108 1.96 -11.32 0.18
N ARG A 109 2.17 -10.02 -0.03
CA ARG A 109 3.47 -9.49 -0.48
C ARG A 109 4.55 -9.69 0.59
N ALA A 110 4.23 -9.47 1.87
CA ALA A 110 5.17 -9.70 2.96
C ALA A 110 5.60 -11.17 3.02
N VAL A 111 4.66 -12.12 2.94
CA VAL A 111 4.94 -13.55 2.89
C VAL A 111 5.81 -13.90 1.68
N LYS A 112 5.44 -13.44 0.48
CA LYS A 112 6.23 -13.70 -0.74
C LYS A 112 7.63 -13.10 -0.68
N LYS A 113 7.79 -11.92 -0.08
CA LYS A 113 9.09 -11.27 0.09
C LYS A 113 9.95 -12.05 1.08
N GLN A 114 9.42 -12.34 2.27
CA GLN A 114 10.15 -13.09 3.30
C GLN A 114 10.52 -14.51 2.85
N LEU A 115 9.68 -15.15 2.02
CA LEU A 115 10.00 -16.44 1.42
C LEU A 115 11.21 -16.33 0.48
N LYS A 116 11.23 -15.32 -0.41
CA LYS A 116 12.36 -15.07 -1.31
C LYS A 116 13.65 -14.74 -0.56
N GLU A 117 13.54 -14.08 0.58
CA GLU A 117 14.66 -13.72 1.45
C GLU A 117 15.10 -14.88 2.38
N GLY A 118 14.41 -16.04 2.33
CA GLY A 118 14.72 -17.20 3.17
C GLY A 118 14.39 -17.01 4.66
N GLN A 119 13.57 -16.02 5.01
CA GLN A 119 13.17 -15.70 6.39
C GLN A 119 12.02 -16.58 6.89
N ILE A 120 11.21 -17.11 5.98
CA ILE A 120 10.16 -18.08 6.27
C ILE A 120 10.36 -19.35 5.43
N SER A 121 9.94 -20.48 5.98
CA SER A 121 9.98 -21.77 5.31
C SER A 121 8.91 -21.89 4.21
N GLU A 122 9.21 -22.70 3.19
CA GLU A 122 8.23 -23.09 2.18
C GLU A 122 7.04 -23.83 2.78
N SER A 123 7.25 -24.62 3.85
CA SER A 123 6.18 -25.31 4.57
C SER A 123 5.18 -24.32 5.16
N LEU A 124 5.65 -23.27 5.83
CA LEU A 124 4.78 -22.21 6.35
C LEU A 124 4.09 -21.46 5.21
N ALA A 125 4.82 -21.08 4.16
CA ALA A 125 4.25 -20.30 3.05
C ALA A 125 3.14 -21.07 2.31
N SER A 126 3.28 -22.40 2.17
CA SER A 126 2.29 -23.26 1.51
C SER A 126 0.96 -23.39 2.27
N LYS A 127 0.94 -23.11 3.57
CA LYS A 127 -0.28 -23.11 4.39
C LYS A 127 -1.20 -21.93 4.08
N PHE A 128 -0.69 -20.89 3.41
CA PHE A 128 -1.50 -19.73 3.00
C PHE A 128 -2.23 -20.00 1.67
N LYS A 129 -3.56 -20.08 1.74
CA LYS A 129 -4.45 -20.35 0.59
C LYS A 129 -4.84 -19.05 -0.12
N TRP A 130 -3.88 -18.43 -0.81
CA TRP A 130 -4.08 -17.13 -1.47
C TRP A 130 -5.16 -17.14 -2.55
N ASP A 131 -5.52 -18.29 -3.11
CA ASP A 131 -6.62 -18.41 -4.09
C ASP A 131 -7.97 -17.96 -3.51
N LYS A 132 -8.15 -18.07 -2.19
CA LYS A 132 -9.35 -17.60 -1.47
C LYS A 132 -9.45 -16.07 -1.41
N LEU A 133 -8.34 -15.36 -1.63
CA LEU A 133 -8.31 -13.89 -1.67
C LEU A 133 -8.97 -13.33 -2.94
N LEU A 134 -8.96 -14.08 -4.05
CA LEU A 134 -9.43 -13.59 -5.36
C LEU A 134 -10.96 -13.65 -5.48
N TYR A 135 -11.60 -14.66 -4.90
CA TYR A 135 -13.03 -14.95 -5.09
C TYR A 135 -13.95 -13.82 -4.62
N LYS A 136 -13.58 -13.11 -3.55
CA LYS A 136 -14.41 -12.02 -2.98
C LYS A 136 -14.25 -10.66 -3.65
N SER A 137 -13.15 -10.43 -4.39
CA SER A 137 -12.99 -9.17 -5.13
C SER A 137 -14.03 -8.99 -6.24
N SER A 138 -14.63 -10.09 -6.72
CA SER A 138 -15.73 -10.07 -7.67
C SER A 138 -17.08 -9.74 -7.01
N GLU A 139 -17.35 -10.24 -5.81
CA GLU A 139 -18.59 -9.93 -5.06
C GLU A 139 -18.62 -8.49 -4.55
N GLU A 140 -17.49 -7.97 -4.05
CA GLU A 140 -17.39 -6.57 -3.56
C GLU A 140 -17.52 -5.55 -4.70
N ARG A 141 -17.07 -5.88 -5.92
CA ARG A 141 -17.32 -5.07 -7.13
C ARG A 141 -18.80 -5.09 -7.53
N GLN A 142 -19.50 -6.20 -7.35
CA GLN A 142 -20.92 -6.31 -7.71
C GLN A 142 -21.82 -5.58 -6.70
N ALA A 143 -21.46 -5.55 -5.42
CA ALA A 143 -22.21 -4.82 -4.40
C ALA A 143 -22.17 -3.29 -4.58
N ASN A 144 -21.05 -2.74 -5.07
CA ASN A 144 -20.92 -1.29 -5.31
C ASN A 144 -21.55 -0.78 -6.61
N VAL A 145 -21.94 -1.67 -7.54
CA VAL A 145 -22.64 -1.27 -8.78
C VAL A 145 -24.15 -1.14 -8.54
N LEU A 146 -24.71 -1.87 -7.56
CA LEU A 146 -26.14 -1.84 -7.27
C LEU A 146 -26.57 -0.64 -6.39
N SER A 147 -25.65 0.00 -5.68
CA SER A 147 -25.92 1.13 -4.77
C SER A 147 -25.82 2.51 -5.42
N GLY A 148 -25.47 2.60 -6.70
CA GLY A 148 -25.32 3.87 -7.43
C GLY A 148 -26.48 4.23 -8.36
N GLN A 149 -27.63 3.55 -8.26
CA GLN A 149 -28.70 3.64 -9.28
C GLN A 149 -30.09 4.00 -8.74
N THR A 150 -30.17 4.61 -7.55
CA THR A 150 -31.38 5.24 -7.04
C THR A 150 -31.01 6.59 -6.50
N ASP A 151 -31.11 7.64 -7.31
CA ASP A 151 -31.37 9.04 -6.89
C ASP A 151 -31.35 9.97 -8.12
N GLU A 152 -32.12 9.64 -9.16
CA GLU A 152 -32.50 10.61 -10.19
C GLU A 152 -33.92 10.31 -10.69
N HIS A 153 -34.94 10.50 -9.85
CA HIS A 153 -36.30 10.75 -10.31
C HIS A 153 -37.19 11.24 -9.17
N GLU A 154 -37.10 12.52 -8.81
CA GLU A 154 -38.22 13.23 -8.22
C GLU A 154 -38.19 14.71 -8.66
N ASN A 155 -38.69 14.93 -9.87
CA ASN A 155 -39.19 16.22 -10.34
C ASN A 155 -40.70 16.07 -10.40
N LEU A 156 -41.41 16.68 -9.44
CA LEU A 156 -42.82 17.06 -9.53
C LEU A 156 -43.01 18.34 -8.70
#